data_AF-A0A439LQM7-F1
#
_entry.id   AF-A0A439LQM7-F1
#
_cell.length_a   1.000
_cell.length_b   1.000
_cell.length_c   1.000
_cell.angle_alpha   90.00
_cell.angle_beta   90.00
_cell.angle_gamma   90.00
#
_symmetry.space_group_name_H-M   'P 1'
#
loop_
_entity.id
_entity.type
_entity.pdbx_description
1 polymer ?
#
loop_
_entity_poly.entity_id
_entity_poly.type
_entity_poly.pdbx_seq_one_letter_code
_entity_poly.pdbx_strand_id
1 'polypeptide(L)'
;MADRFISMDEVLDRVSFSKTHIYRKIANGSFPRPVQLGSHKVAFLEREIEDWMIDRLAARDLAVGRAERAERARTIAFGKAGTGIAVSETGAAGERSGR
;
A
#
# COMPACT_ATOMS: atom_id res chain seq x y z
N MET A 1 -16.53 23.33 1.32
CA MET A 1 -16.90 23.18 -0.11
C MET A 1 -18.06 22.21 -0.19
N ALA A 2 -18.99 22.42 -1.12
CA ALA A 2 -20.30 21.77 -1.10
C ALA A 2 -20.18 20.26 -1.31
N ASP A 3 -20.80 19.48 -0.41
CA ASP A 3 -20.96 18.05 -0.58
C ASP A 3 -21.89 17.75 -1.75
N ARG A 4 -21.32 17.19 -2.82
CA ARG A 4 -22.08 16.74 -3.98
C ARG A 4 -22.49 15.29 -3.80
N PHE A 5 -23.72 14.98 -4.20
CA PHE A 5 -24.18 13.62 -4.37
C PHE A 5 -23.83 13.13 -5.77
N ILE A 6 -23.20 11.95 -5.84
CA ILE A 6 -22.87 11.27 -7.09
C ILE A 6 -23.72 10.01 -7.26
N SER A 7 -24.05 9.71 -8.50
CA SER A 7 -24.85 8.54 -8.86
C SER A 7 -24.03 7.24 -8.78
N MET A 8 -24.72 6.09 -8.76
CA MET A 8 -24.05 4.78 -8.83
C MET A 8 -23.16 4.67 -10.08
N ASP A 9 -23.57 5.26 -11.20
CA ASP A 9 -22.84 5.22 -12.47
C ASP A 9 -21.49 5.97 -12.36
N GLU A 10 -21.50 7.19 -11.82
CA GLU A 10 -20.28 7.95 -11.53
C GLU A 10 -19.34 7.22 -10.57
N VAL A 11 -19.89 6.48 -9.60
CA VAL A 11 -19.07 5.65 -8.70
C VAL A 11 -18.40 4.52 -9.47
N LEU A 12 -19.12 3.83 -10.36
CA LEU A 12 -18.57 2.73 -11.18
C LEU A 12 -17.39 3.22 -12.03
N ASP A 13 -17.51 4.41 -12.63
CA ASP A 13 -16.46 5.03 -13.42
C ASP A 13 -15.22 5.35 -12.57
N ARG A 14 -15.41 5.85 -11.34
CA ARG A 14 -14.29 6.21 -10.44
C ARG A 14 -13.53 5.02 -9.88
N VAL A 15 -14.23 3.99 -9.40
CA VAL A 15 -13.58 2.85 -8.72
C VAL A 15 -13.34 1.64 -9.63
N SER A 16 -13.79 1.70 -10.89
CA SER A 16 -13.65 0.64 -11.89
C SER A 16 -14.13 -0.73 -11.38
N PHE A 17 -15.19 -0.74 -10.58
CA PHE A 17 -15.83 -1.96 -10.09
C PHE A 17 -17.13 -2.23 -10.82
N SER A 18 -17.56 -3.50 -10.83
CA SER A 18 -18.91 -3.84 -11.27
C SER A 18 -19.92 -3.50 -10.19
N LYS A 19 -21.16 -3.21 -10.61
CA LYS A 19 -22.29 -2.90 -9.73
C LYS A 19 -22.49 -3.97 -8.64
N THR A 20 -22.42 -5.24 -9.03
CA THR A 20 -22.50 -6.39 -8.12
C THR A 20 -21.38 -6.39 -7.08
N HIS A 21 -20.17 -6.02 -7.48
CA HIS A 21 -19.04 -5.96 -6.56
C HIS A 21 -19.22 -4.85 -5.52
N ILE A 22 -19.71 -3.69 -5.94
CA ILE A 22 -20.03 -2.58 -5.02
C ILE A 22 -21.07 -3.03 -4.00
N TYR A 23 -22.19 -3.63 -4.44
CA TYR A 23 -23.21 -4.11 -3.50
C TYR A 23 -22.67 -5.15 -2.52
N ARG A 24 -21.81 -6.08 -2.96
CA ARG A 24 -21.15 -7.02 -2.06
C ARG A 24 -20.25 -6.31 -1.05
N LYS A 25 -19.52 -5.27 -1.45
CA LYS A 25 -18.69 -4.50 -0.52
C LYS A 25 -19.51 -3.66 0.45
N ILE A 26 -20.66 -3.13 0.03
CA ILE A 26 -21.62 -2.46 0.91
C ILE A 26 -22.14 -3.45 1.95
N ALA A 27 -22.54 -4.66 1.54
CA ALA A 27 -22.99 -5.71 2.45
C ALA A 27 -21.89 -6.12 3.46
N ASN A 28 -20.64 -6.15 3.01
CA ASN A 28 -19.48 -6.44 3.86
C ASN A 28 -18.99 -5.24 4.70
N GLY A 29 -19.70 -4.10 4.69
CA GLY A 29 -19.31 -2.89 5.41
C GLY A 29 -17.99 -2.27 4.96
N SER A 30 -17.49 -2.65 3.78
CA SER A 30 -16.17 -2.28 3.25
C SER A 30 -16.22 -1.19 2.18
N PHE A 31 -17.40 -0.59 1.97
CA PHE A 31 -17.67 0.48 1.01
C PHE A 31 -18.70 1.46 1.59
N PRO A 32 -18.65 2.75 1.22
CA PRO A 32 -19.60 3.76 1.69
C PRO A 32 -21.06 3.37 1.43
N ARG A 33 -21.95 3.78 2.33
CA ARG A 33 -23.37 3.43 2.24
C ARG A 33 -24.10 4.39 1.29
N PRO A 34 -24.95 3.88 0.39
CA PRO A 34 -25.77 4.75 -0.45
C PRO A 34 -26.82 5.49 0.38
N VAL A 35 -27.03 6.76 0.04
CA VAL A 35 -28.12 7.60 0.53
C VAL A 35 -29.31 7.48 -0.42
N GLN A 36 -30.47 7.16 0.13
CA GLN A 36 -31.71 7.05 -0.62
C GLN A 36 -32.30 8.45 -0.83
N LEU A 37 -32.30 8.95 -2.07
CA LEU A 37 -32.81 10.29 -2.40
C LEU A 37 -34.30 10.26 -2.81
N GLY A 38 -34.81 9.09 -3.15
CA GLY A 38 -36.22 8.87 -3.49
C GLY A 38 -36.52 7.39 -3.73
N SER A 39 -37.74 7.08 -4.17
CA SER A 39 -38.25 5.71 -4.28
C SER A 39 -37.39 4.78 -5.15
N HIS A 40 -36.74 5.32 -6.18
CA HIS A 40 -35.92 4.54 -7.14
C HIS A 40 -34.50 5.08 -7.31
N LYS A 41 -34.11 6.12 -6.56
CA LYS A 41 -32.83 6.81 -6.76
C LYS A 41 -31.98 6.74 -5.49
N VAL A 42 -30.78 6.20 -5.66
CA VAL A 42 -29.72 6.19 -4.66
C VAL A 42 -28.55 7.05 -5.14
N ALA A 43 -27.85 7.67 -4.20
CA ALA A 43 -26.64 8.42 -4.46
C ALA A 43 -25.61 8.17 -3.36
N PHE A 44 -24.37 8.52 -3.62
CA PHE A 44 -23.27 8.47 -2.66
C PHE A 44 -22.78 9.89 -2.41
N LEU A 45 -22.28 10.16 -1.22
CA LEU A 45 -21.56 11.41 -0.98
C LEU A 45 -20.19 11.33 -1.64
N GLU A 46 -19.87 12.32 -2.45
CA GLU A 46 -18.58 12.42 -3.15
C GLU A 46 -17.40 12.29 -2.19
N ARG A 47 -17.44 13.02 -1.07
CA ARG A 47 -16.41 12.96 -0.03
C ARG A 47 -16.20 11.55 0.53
N GLU A 48 -17.25 10.75 0.71
CA GLU A 48 -17.11 9.42 1.32
C GLU A 48 -16.43 8.46 0.35
N ILE A 49 -16.68 8.63 -0.96
CA ILE A 49 -16.01 7.86 -2.00
C ILE A 49 -14.54 8.28 -2.10
N GLU A 50 -14.25 9.59 -2.03
CA GLU A 50 -12.88 10.11 -2.01
C GLU A 50 -12.09 9.63 -0.79
N ASP A 51 -12.65 9.77 0.41
CA ASP A 51 -12.05 9.28 1.65
C ASP A 51 -11.78 7.77 1.57
N TRP A 52 -12.74 7.00 1.06
CA TRP A 52 -12.55 5.57 0.85
C TRP A 52 -11.41 5.25 -0.13
N MET A 53 -11.23 6.03 -1.20
CA MET A 53 -10.11 5.87 -2.13
C MET A 53 -8.77 6.21 -1.46
N ILE A 54 -8.72 7.29 -0.67
CA ILE A 54 -7.55 7.70 0.09
C ILE A 54 -7.17 6.63 1.10
N ASP A 55 -8.12 6.06 1.84
CA ASP A 55 -7.89 4.97 2.78
C ASP A 55 -7.28 3.74 2.08
N ARG A 56 -7.72 3.42 0.86
CA ARG A 56 -7.16 2.31 0.07
C ARG A 56 -5.74 2.60 -0.38
N LEU A 57 -5.46 3.84 -0.78
CA LEU A 57 -4.13 4.28 -1.16
C LEU A 57 -3.18 4.24 0.04
N ALA A 58 -3.60 4.79 1.17
CA ALA A 58 -2.86 4.77 2.43
C ALA A 58 -2.61 3.33 2.90
N ALA A 59 -3.61 2.44 2.83
CA ALA A 59 -3.44 1.04 3.18
C ALA A 59 -2.43 0.32 2.28
N ARG A 60 -2.43 0.61 0.97
CA ARG A 60 -1.41 0.11 0.03
C ARG A 60 -0.02 0.62 0.41
N ASP A 61 0.11 1.92 0.63
CA ASP A 61 1.41 2.56 0.91
C ASP A 61 1.96 2.13 2.27
N LEU A 62 1.09 1.92 3.27
CA LEU A 62 1.44 1.32 4.56
C LEU A 62 1.85 -0.15 4.42
N ALA A 63 1.23 -0.92 3.51
CA ALA A 63 1.64 -2.30 3.23
C ALA A 63 3.01 -2.35 2.54
N VAL A 64 3.26 -1.44 1.59
CA VAL A 64 4.59 -1.24 0.99
C VAL A 64 5.60 -0.84 2.07
N GLY A 65 5.28 0.11 2.94
CA GLY A 65 6.17 0.54 4.02
C GLY A 65 6.41 -0.52 5.10
N ARG A 66 5.46 -1.43 5.36
CA ARG A 66 5.70 -2.63 6.19
C ARG A 66 6.65 -3.59 5.49
N ALA A 67 6.46 -3.83 4.18
CA ALA A 67 7.34 -4.67 3.40
C ALA A 67 8.76 -4.09 3.35
N GLU A 68 8.92 -2.79 3.08
CA GLU A 68 10.20 -2.09 3.06
C GLU A 68 10.88 -2.01 4.44
N ARG A 69 10.11 -1.84 5.53
CA ARG A 69 10.67 -1.91 6.89
C ARG A 69 11.06 -3.33 7.27
N ALA A 70 10.30 -4.34 6.88
CA ALA A 70 10.69 -5.74 7.02
C ALA A 70 11.97 -6.04 6.20
N GLU A 71 12.08 -5.45 5.01
CA GLU A 71 13.24 -5.52 4.10
C GLU A 71 14.51 -4.88 4.70
N ARG A 72 14.36 -3.71 5.30
CA ARG A 72 15.46 -3.02 5.98
C ARG A 72 15.83 -3.73 7.27
N ALA A 73 14.85 -4.23 8.02
CA ALA A 73 15.08 -5.01 9.23
C ALA A 73 15.81 -6.33 8.94
N ARG A 74 15.49 -7.04 7.85
CA ARG A 74 16.23 -8.25 7.45
C ARG A 74 17.66 -7.93 7.02
N THR A 75 17.91 -6.82 6.32
CA THR A 75 19.27 -6.40 5.93
C THR A 75 20.10 -6.01 7.15
N ILE A 76 19.53 -5.28 8.11
CA ILE A 76 20.22 -4.91 9.36
C ILE A 76 20.41 -6.13 10.27
N ALA A 77 19.45 -7.06 10.31
CA ALA A 77 19.59 -8.32 11.04
C ALA A 77 20.70 -9.21 10.45
N PHE A 78 20.88 -9.20 9.12
CA PHE A 78 22.01 -9.86 8.45
C PHE A 78 23.36 -9.17 8.77
N GLY A 79 23.37 -7.86 9.02
CA GLY A 79 24.55 -7.08 9.43
C GLY A 79 24.97 -7.21 10.90
N LYS A 80 24.21 -7.94 11.75
CA LYS A 80 24.58 -8.19 13.16
C LYS A 80 25.33 -9.51 13.39
N ALA A 81 25.52 -10.32 12.34
CA ALA A 81 26.39 -11.50 12.38
C ALA A 81 27.67 -11.21 11.59
N GLY A 82 28.56 -10.37 12.14
CA GLY A 82 29.88 -10.17 11.53
C GLY A 82 30.55 -8.81 11.73
N THR A 83 30.44 -8.18 12.90
CA THR A 83 31.51 -7.26 13.34
C THR A 83 32.55 -8.10 14.09
N GLY A 84 33.40 -8.76 13.31
CA GLY A 84 34.72 -9.20 13.73
C GLY A 84 35.71 -8.41 12.89
N ILE A 85 36.05 -7.20 13.33
CA ILE A 85 37.20 -6.48 12.76
C ILE A 85 38.45 -7.23 13.23
N ALA A 86 38.97 -8.11 12.38
CA ALA A 86 40.36 -8.53 12.46
C ALA A 86 41.18 -7.58 11.58
N VAL A 87 41.74 -6.56 12.20
CA VAL A 87 42.88 -5.82 11.65
C VAL A 87 44.10 -6.73 11.71
N SER A 88 44.79 -6.90 10.58
CA SER A 88 46.20 -7.31 10.51
C SER A 88 46.72 -7.02 9.11
N GLU A 89 47.09 -5.76 8.88
CA GLU A 89 48.23 -5.45 8.02
C GLU A 89 49.50 -5.90 8.75
N THR A 90 50.38 -6.65 8.08
CA THR A 90 51.85 -6.44 8.07
C THR A 90 52.55 -7.53 7.25
N GLY A 91 53.20 -7.12 6.16
CA GLY A 91 54.60 -7.48 5.91
C GLY A 91 54.93 -8.67 4.99
N ALA A 92 55.15 -8.33 3.71
CA ALA A 92 56.42 -8.51 2.98
C ALA A 92 56.94 -9.91 2.52
N ALA A 93 57.73 -9.82 1.43
CA ALA A 93 58.59 -10.81 0.74
C ALA A 93 57.85 -11.78 -0.19
N GLY A 94 57.98 -11.67 -1.53
CA GLY A 94 59.19 -12.02 -2.31
C GLY A 94 59.11 -13.51 -2.68
N GLU A 95 59.45 -14.06 -3.83
CA GLU A 95 60.22 -13.64 -4.99
C GLU A 95 60.07 -14.78 -6.05
N ARG A 96 60.12 -14.42 -7.34
CA ARG A 96 60.54 -15.19 -8.54
C ARG A 96 60.46 -16.74 -8.64
N SER A 97 60.04 -17.13 -9.86
CA SER A 97 60.75 -18.04 -10.78
C SER A 97 60.38 -19.54 -10.79
N GLY A 98 59.77 -19.94 -11.92
CA GLY A 98 60.30 -20.97 -12.82
C GLY A 98 60.09 -22.44 -12.48
N ARG A 99 59.29 -23.12 -13.30
CA ARG A 99 59.81 -24.07 -14.28
C ARG A 99 58.79 -24.34 -15.38
#